data_AF-M1EEP2-F1
#
_entry.id   AF-M1EEP2-F1
#
_cell.length_a   1.000
_cell.length_b   1.000
_cell.length_c   1.000
_cell.angle_alpha   90.00
_cell.angle_beta   90.00
_cell.angle_gamma   90.00
#
_symmetry.space_group_name_H-M   'P 1'
#
loop_
_entity.id
_entity.type
_entity.pdbx_description
1 polymer ?
#
loop_
_entity_poly.entity_id
_entity_poly.type
_entity_poly.pdbx_seq_one_letter_code
_entity_poly.pdbx_strand_id
1 'polypeptide(L)'
;EELLECIKELVKLDQEWVPHSTSASLYIRPTFIGTEPSLGVKKPTKALIFVILSPVGPYFSSGTFKPVSLWANPKYVRAWKGGTGDCKMGGNYGSSLFAQCEAADHGCQQVLWLYGEDNQITEVGTMNLFLYWINEDGEEELATPPLDGIILPGVTRQSILDLARKWGEFKVSERYLTMDDLTTALEGNRVREMFGSGTACVVCPVSDILYKGETIHIPTMENGPKLASRILDKLTDIQYGREESDWTIIV
;
A
#
# COMPACT_ATOMS: atom_id res chain seq x y z
N GLU A 1 -5.68 2.55 -24.18
CA GLU A 1 -4.57 2.05 -25.01
C GLU A 1 -3.67 3.19 -25.47
N GLU A 2 -4.17 4.22 -26.17
CA GLU A 2 -3.36 5.38 -26.61
C GLU A 2 -2.45 6.00 -25.54
N LEU A 3 -2.98 6.32 -24.35
CA LEU A 3 -2.16 6.88 -23.26
C LEU A 3 -1.03 5.94 -22.83
N LEU A 4 -1.30 4.63 -22.82
CA LEU A 4 -0.28 3.62 -22.48
C LEU A 4 0.82 3.62 -23.54
N GLU A 5 0.47 3.71 -24.83
CA GLU A 5 1.44 3.79 -25.91
C GLU A 5 2.27 5.08 -25.84
N CYS A 6 1.65 6.23 -25.55
CA CYS A 6 2.40 7.47 -25.31
C CYS A 6 3.37 7.35 -24.13
N ILE A 7 2.99 6.65 -23.06
CA ILE A 7 3.89 6.39 -21.92
C ILE A 7 5.03 5.47 -22.33
N LYS A 8 4.77 4.42 -23.11
CA LYS A 8 5.81 3.52 -23.63
C LYS A 8 6.83 4.27 -24.48
N GLU A 9 6.37 5.10 -25.42
CA GLU A 9 7.27 5.89 -26.26
C GLU A 9 8.07 6.93 -25.44
N LEU A 10 7.48 7.52 -24.40
CA LEU A 10 8.22 8.38 -23.45
C LEU A 10 9.30 7.59 -22.69
N VAL A 11 8.96 6.43 -22.14
CA VAL A 11 9.92 5.58 -21.41
C VAL A 11 11.02 5.07 -22.32
N LYS A 12 10.69 4.69 -23.56
CA LYS A 12 11.65 4.26 -24.58
C LYS A 12 12.62 5.37 -24.97
N LEU A 13 12.13 6.60 -25.11
CA LEU A 13 12.98 7.76 -25.36
C LEU A 13 13.95 8.01 -24.20
N ASP A 14 13.47 7.90 -22.96
CA ASP A 14 14.24 8.12 -21.73
C ASP A 14 14.77 6.82 -21.10
N GLN A 15 14.92 5.73 -21.88
CA GLN A 15 15.19 4.39 -21.34
C GLN A 15 16.47 4.29 -20.49
N GLU A 16 17.48 5.12 -20.78
CA GLU A 16 18.74 5.17 -20.03
C GLU A 16 18.57 5.71 -18.61
N TRP A 17 17.43 6.36 -18.31
CA TRP A 17 17.07 6.74 -16.94
C TRP A 17 16.52 5.58 -16.12
N VAL A 18 16.13 4.46 -16.76
CA VAL A 18 15.81 3.23 -16.04
C VAL A 18 17.10 2.73 -15.39
N PRO A 19 17.17 2.67 -14.04
CA PRO A 19 18.43 2.34 -13.38
C PRO A 19 18.93 0.94 -13.78
N HIS A 20 20.21 0.83 -14.12
CA HIS A 20 20.89 -0.46 -14.32
C HIS A 20 21.16 -1.16 -12.97
N SER A 21 20.09 -1.56 -12.29
CA SER A 21 20.11 -2.22 -11.00
C SER A 21 18.92 -3.18 -10.88
N THR A 22 19.10 -4.27 -10.15
CA THR A 22 18.02 -5.24 -9.85
C THR A 22 17.19 -4.86 -8.62
N SER A 23 17.43 -3.68 -8.05
CA SER A 23 16.77 -3.18 -6.84
C SER A 23 16.20 -1.77 -6.98
N ALA A 24 16.30 -1.17 -8.16
CA ALA A 24 15.84 0.18 -8.46
C ALA A 24 14.95 0.17 -9.71
N SER A 25 14.10 1.18 -9.85
CA SER A 25 13.14 1.24 -10.96
C SER A 25 12.94 2.66 -11.47
N LEU A 26 12.23 2.80 -12.59
CA LEU A 26 11.78 4.08 -13.12
C LEU A 26 10.33 4.30 -12.70
N TYR A 27 10.09 5.25 -11.82
CA TYR A 27 8.75 5.58 -11.38
C TYR A 27 8.05 6.49 -12.39
N ILE A 28 6.87 6.08 -12.85
CA ILE A 28 6.06 6.78 -13.86
C ILE A 28 4.90 7.49 -13.15
N ARG A 29 4.75 8.81 -13.34
CA ARG A 29 3.71 9.62 -12.71
C ARG A 29 2.80 10.31 -13.74
N PRO A 30 1.81 9.60 -14.31
CA PRO A 30 0.74 10.24 -15.07
C PRO A 30 -0.07 11.16 -14.15
N THR A 31 -0.37 12.36 -14.63
CA THR A 31 -1.10 13.39 -13.87
C THR A 31 -2.12 14.05 -14.78
N PHE A 32 -3.34 14.23 -14.28
CA PHE A 32 -4.43 14.87 -15.02
C PHE A 32 -5.05 15.98 -14.18
N ILE A 33 -5.05 17.21 -14.69
CA ILE A 33 -5.55 18.40 -14.00
C ILE A 33 -6.55 19.19 -14.86
N GLY A 34 -7.56 19.78 -14.22
CA GLY A 34 -8.39 20.83 -14.82
C GLY A 34 -7.62 22.15 -14.87
N THR A 35 -7.66 22.83 -16.02
CA THR A 35 -6.95 24.12 -16.27
C THR A 35 -7.93 25.22 -16.70
N GLU A 36 -9.13 25.18 -16.10
CA GLU A 36 -10.19 26.15 -16.31
C GLU A 36 -9.76 27.56 -15.85
N PRO A 37 -9.86 28.59 -16.70
CA PRO A 37 -9.48 29.96 -16.33
C PRO A 37 -10.51 30.65 -15.44
N SER A 38 -11.77 30.22 -15.47
CA SER A 38 -12.84 30.80 -14.65
C SER A 38 -12.79 30.33 -13.20
N LEU A 39 -13.27 31.15 -12.26
CA LEU A 39 -13.29 30.84 -10.82
C LEU A 39 -14.48 29.98 -10.37
N GLY A 40 -15.46 29.75 -11.24
CA GLY A 40 -16.68 29.02 -10.88
C GLY A 40 -16.41 27.52 -10.63
N VAL A 41 -17.05 26.95 -9.61
CA VAL A 41 -17.00 25.50 -9.35
C VAL A 41 -17.90 24.77 -10.34
N LYS A 42 -17.30 24.32 -11.44
CA LYS A 42 -17.98 23.61 -12.53
C LYS A 42 -17.07 22.53 -13.12
N LYS A 43 -17.64 21.66 -13.94
CA LYS A 43 -16.85 20.76 -14.78
C LYS A 43 -15.90 21.60 -15.66
N PRO A 44 -14.60 21.30 -15.70
CA PRO A 44 -13.64 22.11 -16.47
C PRO A 44 -13.89 21.96 -17.97
N THR A 45 -13.79 23.06 -18.72
CA THR A 45 -13.81 23.04 -20.19
C THR A 45 -12.41 22.96 -20.80
N LYS A 46 -11.37 23.03 -19.97
CA LYS A 46 -9.96 22.87 -20.36
C LYS A 46 -9.25 21.99 -19.33
N ALA A 47 -8.41 21.07 -19.79
CA ALA A 47 -7.63 20.19 -18.93
C ALA A 47 -6.26 19.91 -19.55
N LEU A 48 -5.32 19.43 -18.73
CA LEU A 48 -3.97 19.05 -19.13
C LEU A 48 -3.64 17.67 -18.54
N ILE A 49 -3.28 16.73 -19.41
CA ILE A 49 -2.64 15.47 -19.02
C ILE A 49 -1.14 15.58 -19.30
N PHE A 50 -0.33 15.13 -18.36
CA PHE A 50 1.12 15.07 -18.51
C PHE A 50 1.69 13.86 -17.75
N VAL A 51 2.89 13.43 -18.13
CA VAL A 51 3.58 12.30 -17.49
C VAL A 51 5.01 12.76 -17.17
N ILE A 52 5.46 12.47 -15.96
CA ILE A 52 6.86 12.65 -15.56
C ILE A 52 7.46 11.31 -15.15
N LEU A 53 8.76 11.15 -15.39
CA LEU A 53 9.55 9.99 -15.04
C LEU A 53 10.54 10.37 -13.94
N SER A 54 10.80 9.47 -12.99
CA SER A 54 11.80 9.67 -11.94
C SER A 54 12.47 8.34 -11.58
N PRO A 55 13.80 8.20 -11.68
CA PRO A 55 14.48 7.02 -11.15
C PRO A 55 14.28 6.96 -9.63
N VAL A 56 14.06 5.76 -9.10
CA VAL A 56 13.88 5.50 -7.67
C VAL A 56 14.77 4.35 -7.22
N GLY A 57 15.45 4.52 -6.09
CA GLY A 57 16.28 3.48 -5.49
C GLY A 57 15.46 2.45 -4.70
N PRO A 58 16.13 1.42 -4.16
CA PRO A 58 15.48 0.46 -3.27
C PRO A 58 14.98 1.16 -2.00
N TYR A 59 13.79 0.77 -1.54
CA TYR A 59 13.30 1.16 -0.21
C TYR A 59 14.08 0.46 0.92
N PHE A 60 14.72 -0.68 0.62
CA PHE A 60 15.48 -1.49 1.56
C PHE A 60 16.96 -1.55 1.14
N SER A 61 17.79 -0.75 1.79
CA SER A 61 19.19 -0.52 1.38
C SER A 61 20.17 -1.67 1.68
N SER A 62 19.77 -2.69 2.46
CA SER A 62 20.66 -3.75 2.97
C SER A 62 20.22 -5.18 2.64
N GLY A 63 19.24 -5.36 1.74
CA GLY A 63 18.68 -6.70 1.44
C GLY A 63 17.82 -7.30 2.56
N THR A 64 17.65 -6.57 3.66
CA THR A 64 16.74 -6.90 4.76
C THR A 64 15.65 -5.86 4.86
N PHE A 65 14.43 -6.29 5.17
CA PHE A 65 13.33 -5.37 5.44
C PHE A 65 13.69 -4.42 6.58
N LYS A 66 13.32 -3.14 6.40
CA LYS A 66 13.28 -2.16 7.47
C LYS A 66 11.82 -1.97 7.85
N PRO A 67 11.34 -2.57 8.96
CA PRO A 67 9.95 -2.42 9.35
C PRO A 67 9.65 -0.98 9.75
N VAL A 68 8.38 -0.61 9.67
CA VAL A 68 7.89 0.71 10.09
C VAL A 68 7.07 0.61 11.36
N SER A 69 7.17 1.63 12.20
CA SER A 69 6.23 1.90 13.28
C SER A 69 5.10 2.81 12.78
N LEU A 70 3.87 2.48 13.18
CA LEU A 70 2.66 3.16 12.76
C LEU A 70 2.05 3.97 13.88
N TRP A 71 1.46 5.10 13.53
CA TRP A 71 0.70 5.91 14.47
C TRP A 71 -0.80 5.78 14.19
N ALA A 72 -1.54 5.26 15.16
CA ALA A 72 -2.97 5.00 15.05
C ALA A 72 -3.74 6.00 15.93
N ASN A 73 -4.36 7.00 15.31
CA ASN A 73 -5.17 7.99 16.03
C ASN A 73 -6.54 8.15 15.35
N PRO A 74 -7.64 7.70 16.00
CA PRO A 74 -8.98 7.70 15.40
C PRO A 74 -9.57 9.10 15.21
N LYS A 75 -8.92 10.15 15.74
CA LYS A 75 -9.27 11.55 15.45
C LYS A 75 -9.17 11.89 13.96
N TYR A 76 -8.31 11.20 13.21
CA TYR A 76 -8.08 11.48 11.79
C TYR A 76 -8.66 10.37 10.92
N VAL A 77 -9.46 10.78 9.94
CA VAL A 77 -10.10 9.87 8.98
C VAL A 77 -9.57 10.17 7.58
N ARG A 78 -9.00 9.17 6.92
CA ARG A 78 -8.44 9.30 5.56
C ARG A 78 -9.53 9.50 4.50
N ALA A 79 -10.58 8.71 4.62
CA ALA A 79 -11.68 8.60 3.67
C ALA A 79 -12.93 8.08 4.38
N TRP A 80 -14.10 8.31 3.78
CA TRP A 80 -15.38 7.93 4.34
C TRP A 80 -16.32 7.39 3.27
N LYS A 81 -17.36 6.67 3.70
CA LYS A 81 -18.38 6.11 2.82
C LYS A 81 -19.08 7.21 2.03
N GLY A 82 -19.14 7.05 0.70
CA GLY A 82 -19.64 8.09 -0.21
C GLY A 82 -18.64 9.22 -0.51
N GLY A 83 -17.41 9.14 0.02
CA GLY A 83 -16.30 10.00 -0.35
C GLY A 83 -15.57 9.51 -1.60
N THR A 84 -14.32 9.96 -1.77
CA THR A 84 -13.49 9.67 -2.96
C THR A 84 -12.23 8.87 -2.63
N GLY A 85 -12.21 8.17 -1.48
CA GLY A 85 -11.01 7.51 -0.96
C GLY A 85 -10.48 6.37 -1.82
N ASP A 86 -11.38 5.73 -2.57
CA ASP A 86 -11.13 4.69 -3.56
C ASP A 86 -10.54 5.22 -4.88
N CYS A 87 -10.47 6.55 -5.05
CA CYS A 87 -9.90 7.20 -6.22
C CYS A 87 -8.54 7.84 -5.88
N LYS A 88 -7.60 7.83 -6.83
CA LYS A 88 -6.28 8.46 -6.66
C LYS A 88 -6.30 9.97 -6.90
N MET A 89 -7.25 10.67 -6.28
CA MET A 89 -7.44 12.12 -6.39
C MET A 89 -6.53 12.87 -5.42
N GLY A 90 -5.92 13.97 -5.88
CA GLY A 90 -4.99 14.78 -5.07
C GLY A 90 -5.58 15.27 -3.73
N GLY A 91 -6.88 15.55 -3.69
CA GLY A 91 -7.58 15.99 -2.48
C GLY A 91 -7.49 15.01 -1.30
N ASN A 92 -7.36 13.70 -1.57
CA ASN A 92 -7.25 12.67 -0.53
C ASN A 92 -5.89 12.67 0.19
N TYR A 93 -4.87 13.31 -0.39
CA TYR A 93 -3.51 13.31 0.13
C TYR A 93 -3.16 14.61 0.85
N GLY A 94 -3.73 15.74 0.43
CA GLY A 94 -3.48 17.02 1.10
C GLY A 94 -3.91 17.02 2.57
N SER A 95 -5.06 16.42 2.87
CA SER A 95 -5.60 16.29 4.23
C SER A 95 -4.80 15.34 5.12
N SER A 96 -4.00 14.44 4.55
CA SER A 96 -3.27 13.43 5.33
C SER A 96 -1.97 13.96 5.95
N LEU A 97 -1.46 15.10 5.45
CA LEU A 97 -0.14 15.62 5.83
C LEU A 97 -0.05 15.94 7.34
N PHE A 98 -1.11 16.49 7.93
CA PHE A 98 -1.09 16.84 9.35
C PHE A 98 -0.92 15.60 10.24
N ALA A 99 -1.68 14.53 9.98
CA ALA A 99 -1.55 13.28 10.70
C ALA A 99 -0.19 12.62 10.49
N GLN A 100 0.40 12.74 9.30
CA GLN A 100 1.75 12.24 9.02
C GLN A 100 2.83 13.01 9.81
N CYS A 101 2.69 14.33 9.95
CA CYS A 101 3.57 15.13 10.80
C CYS A 101 3.44 14.74 12.27
N GLU A 102 2.20 14.61 12.76
CA GLU A 102 1.96 14.19 14.15
C GLU A 102 2.50 12.77 14.41
N ALA A 103 2.39 11.85 13.45
CA ALA A 103 3.01 10.53 13.51
C ALA A 103 4.54 10.63 13.66
N ALA A 104 5.19 11.47 12.86
CA ALA A 104 6.63 11.69 12.92
C ALA A 104 7.07 12.29 14.27
N ASP A 105 6.31 13.24 14.81
CA ASP A 105 6.56 13.85 16.13
C ASP A 105 6.44 12.82 17.26
N HIS A 106 5.65 11.76 17.06
CA HIS A 106 5.55 10.60 17.98
C HIS A 106 6.54 9.47 17.66
N GLY A 107 7.49 9.68 16.73
CA GLY A 107 8.51 8.69 16.37
C GLY A 107 8.03 7.57 15.45
N CYS A 108 6.84 7.72 14.85
CA CYS A 108 6.29 6.78 13.88
C CYS A 108 6.61 7.19 12.43
N GLN A 109 6.81 6.23 11.54
CA GLN A 109 7.14 6.53 10.14
C GLN A 109 5.91 6.68 9.25
N GLN A 110 4.78 6.06 9.61
CA GLN A 110 3.54 6.09 8.83
C GLN A 110 2.32 6.19 9.75
N VAL A 111 1.18 6.58 9.17
CA VAL A 111 -0.11 6.58 9.85
C VAL A 111 -0.82 5.25 9.61
N LEU A 112 -1.40 4.64 10.66
CA LEU A 112 -2.41 3.59 10.50
C LEU A 112 -3.77 4.25 10.46
N TRP A 113 -4.44 4.20 9.31
CA TRP A 113 -5.73 4.85 9.13
C TRP A 113 -6.84 4.00 9.76
N LEU A 114 -7.54 4.60 10.72
CA LEU A 114 -8.69 4.00 11.39
C LEU A 114 -9.99 4.60 10.83
N TYR A 115 -11.06 3.80 10.84
CA TYR A 115 -12.39 4.23 10.39
C TYR A 115 -13.50 3.63 11.25
N GLY A 116 -14.58 4.39 11.46
CA GLY A 116 -15.76 3.91 12.18
C GLY A 116 -15.60 3.94 13.71
N GLU A 117 -16.70 3.66 14.40
CA GLU A 117 -16.75 3.62 15.88
C GLU A 117 -15.95 2.43 16.45
N ASP A 118 -15.86 1.36 15.66
CA ASP A 118 -15.13 0.12 15.90
C ASP A 118 -13.64 0.19 15.52
N ASN A 119 -13.15 1.34 15.05
CA ASN A 119 -11.75 1.56 14.70
C ASN A 119 -11.23 0.51 13.70
N GLN A 120 -11.97 0.28 12.62
CA GLN A 120 -11.53 -0.58 11.51
C GLN A 120 -10.18 -0.09 10.98
N ILE A 121 -9.24 -1.01 10.84
CA ILE A 121 -7.95 -0.79 10.22
C ILE A 121 -8.15 -0.78 8.69
N THR A 122 -7.75 0.32 8.04
CA THR A 122 -8.01 0.53 6.60
C THR A 122 -6.75 0.46 5.74
N GLU A 123 -5.87 1.45 5.88
CA GLU A 123 -4.65 1.60 5.08
C GLU A 123 -3.45 2.00 5.97
N VAL A 124 -2.25 1.74 5.49
CA VAL A 124 -0.98 2.14 6.14
C VAL A 124 -0.36 3.26 5.31
N GLY A 125 -0.51 4.51 5.76
CA GLY A 125 -0.05 5.68 5.03
C GLY A 125 -0.71 5.78 3.65
N THR A 126 0.04 5.47 2.59
CA THR A 126 -0.48 5.41 1.20
C THR A 126 -0.43 3.98 0.63
N MET A 127 -0.50 2.97 1.49
CA MET A 127 -0.39 1.55 1.16
C MET A 127 -1.63 0.80 1.65
N ASN A 128 -2.04 -0.23 0.90
CA ASN A 128 -3.07 -1.16 1.37
C ASN A 128 -2.53 -2.03 2.51
N LEU A 129 -3.38 -2.37 3.48
CA LEU A 129 -3.01 -3.20 4.63
C LEU A 129 -3.25 -4.69 4.35
N PHE A 130 -2.31 -5.54 4.78
CA PHE A 130 -2.48 -6.98 4.92
C PHE A 130 -2.12 -7.46 6.34
N LEU A 131 -2.91 -8.40 6.84
CA LEU A 131 -2.69 -9.10 8.10
C LEU A 131 -2.63 -10.62 7.82
N TYR A 132 -1.53 -11.25 8.19
CA TYR A 132 -1.37 -12.70 8.15
C TYR A 132 -1.39 -13.26 9.58
N TRP A 133 -2.36 -14.11 9.87
CA TRP A 133 -2.72 -14.49 11.23
C TRP A 133 -3.50 -15.80 11.28
N ILE A 134 -3.74 -16.29 12.50
CA ILE A 134 -4.76 -17.29 12.78
C ILE A 134 -6.06 -16.56 13.14
N ASN A 135 -7.10 -16.70 12.31
CA ASN A 135 -8.37 -16.02 12.53
C ASN A 135 -9.14 -16.57 13.75
N GLU A 136 -10.33 -16.04 14.02
CA GLU A 136 -11.15 -16.41 15.18
C GLU A 136 -11.63 -17.86 15.13
N ASP A 137 -11.75 -18.43 13.92
CA ASP A 137 -12.14 -19.82 13.68
C ASP A 137 -10.94 -20.80 13.79
N GLY A 138 -9.73 -20.29 14.06
CA GLY A 138 -8.51 -21.10 14.17
C GLY A 138 -7.83 -21.42 12.83
N GLU A 139 -8.22 -20.75 11.74
CA GLU A 139 -7.67 -20.96 10.40
C GLU A 139 -6.52 -20.00 10.10
N GLU A 140 -5.48 -20.49 9.43
CA GLU A 140 -4.43 -19.62 8.89
C GLU A 140 -4.96 -18.81 7.71
N GLU A 141 -4.86 -17.49 7.80
CA GLU A 141 -5.53 -16.55 6.92
C GLU A 141 -4.63 -15.35 6.56
N LEU A 142 -4.66 -14.96 5.28
CA LEU A 142 -4.23 -13.64 4.82
C LEU A 142 -5.46 -12.76 4.60
N ALA A 143 -5.63 -11.76 5.46
CA ALA A 143 -6.75 -10.84 5.45
C ALA A 143 -6.33 -9.45 4.95
N THR A 144 -7.22 -8.77 4.23
CA THR A 144 -7.10 -7.36 3.86
C THR A 144 -8.48 -6.70 3.87
N PRO A 145 -8.61 -5.40 4.20
CA PRO A 145 -9.89 -4.70 4.13
C PRO A 145 -10.57 -4.79 2.75
N PRO A 146 -11.90 -4.92 2.67
CA PRO A 146 -12.63 -5.04 1.41
C PRO A 146 -12.70 -3.72 0.63
N LEU A 147 -12.95 -3.79 -0.68
CA LEU A 147 -13.14 -2.61 -1.53
C LEU A 147 -14.56 -2.07 -1.40
N ASP A 148 -14.79 -1.30 -0.35
CA ASP A 148 -16.09 -0.86 0.12
C ASP A 148 -16.32 0.66 0.00
N GLY A 149 -15.44 1.32 -0.76
CA GLY A 149 -15.41 2.76 -1.04
C GLY A 149 -14.40 3.59 -0.23
N ILE A 150 -13.86 3.07 0.88
CA ILE A 150 -12.85 3.80 1.69
C ILE A 150 -11.41 3.30 1.47
N ILE A 151 -11.23 2.23 0.69
CA ILE A 151 -9.94 1.63 0.37
C ILE A 151 -9.59 1.92 -1.08
N LEU A 152 -8.37 2.40 -1.33
CA LEU A 152 -7.86 2.52 -2.70
C LEU A 152 -7.58 1.13 -3.29
N PRO A 153 -8.13 0.76 -4.47
CA PRO A 153 -7.88 -0.54 -5.09
C PRO A 153 -6.46 -0.62 -5.69
N GLY A 154 -5.46 -0.87 -4.84
CA GLY A 154 -4.06 -0.92 -5.25
C GLY A 154 -3.76 -2.11 -6.17
N VAL A 155 -2.92 -1.88 -7.18
CA VAL A 155 -2.45 -2.94 -8.10
C VAL A 155 -1.66 -4.00 -7.33
N THR A 156 -0.74 -3.59 -6.45
CA THR A 156 0.04 -4.53 -5.63
C THR A 156 -0.84 -5.35 -4.69
N ARG A 157 -1.90 -4.75 -4.13
CA ARG A 157 -2.91 -5.46 -3.33
C ARG A 157 -3.56 -6.57 -4.15
N GLN A 158 -4.03 -6.25 -5.37
CA GLN A 158 -4.65 -7.23 -6.25
C GLN A 158 -3.68 -8.38 -6.58
N SER A 159 -2.44 -8.05 -6.98
CA SER A 159 -1.43 -9.05 -7.30
C SER A 159 -1.13 -9.99 -6.11
N ILE A 160 -1.09 -9.47 -4.87
CA ILE A 160 -0.89 -10.29 -3.67
C ILE A 160 -2.05 -11.25 -3.46
N LEU A 161 -3.30 -10.78 -3.61
CA LEU A 161 -4.48 -11.63 -3.50
C LEU A 161 -4.48 -12.72 -4.56
N ASP A 162 -4.14 -12.39 -5.80
CA ASP A 162 -4.09 -13.36 -6.90
C ASP A 162 -3.01 -14.43 -6.67
N LEU A 163 -1.82 -14.03 -6.20
CA LEU A 163 -0.74 -14.96 -5.84
C LEU A 163 -1.16 -15.88 -4.68
N ALA A 164 -1.68 -15.31 -3.59
CA ALA A 164 -2.08 -16.07 -2.42
C ALA A 164 -3.19 -17.08 -2.74
N ARG A 165 -4.20 -16.65 -3.53
CA ARG A 165 -5.28 -17.53 -4.01
C ARG A 165 -4.75 -18.64 -4.92
N LYS A 166 -3.78 -18.32 -5.80
CA LYS A 166 -3.14 -19.31 -6.68
C LYS A 166 -2.31 -20.33 -5.93
N TRP A 167 -1.65 -19.94 -4.84
CA TRP A 167 -0.92 -20.88 -3.98
C TRP A 167 -1.86 -21.84 -3.25
N GLY A 168 -3.01 -21.34 -2.76
CA GLY A 168 -4.05 -22.19 -2.14
C GLY A 168 -3.62 -22.86 -0.83
N GLU A 169 -2.64 -22.28 -0.13
CA GLU A 169 -2.02 -22.85 1.07
C GLU A 169 -2.72 -22.42 2.37
N PHE A 170 -3.43 -21.30 2.35
CA PHE A 170 -4.13 -20.69 3.48
C PHE A 170 -5.36 -19.91 2.99
N LYS A 171 -6.24 -19.52 3.91
CA LYS A 171 -7.45 -18.75 3.59
C LYS A 171 -7.07 -17.34 3.13
N VAL A 172 -7.75 -16.81 2.12
CA VAL A 172 -7.54 -15.44 1.62
C VAL A 172 -8.85 -14.68 1.68
N SER A 173 -8.92 -13.68 2.57
CA SER A 173 -10.16 -12.99 2.90
C SER A 173 -10.06 -11.50 2.67
N GLU A 174 -11.01 -10.96 1.92
CA GLU A 174 -11.29 -9.53 1.89
C GLU A 174 -12.35 -9.23 2.95
N ARG A 175 -11.90 -8.92 4.18
CA ARG A 175 -12.76 -8.75 5.36
C ARG A 175 -12.36 -7.55 6.20
N TYR A 176 -13.29 -7.04 6.99
CA TYR A 176 -12.97 -6.01 7.97
C TYR A 176 -12.05 -6.58 9.06
N LEU A 177 -11.17 -5.70 9.54
CA LEU A 177 -10.21 -5.92 10.60
C LEU A 177 -10.31 -4.73 11.54
N THR A 178 -10.61 -4.95 12.82
CA THR A 178 -10.68 -3.88 13.82
C THR A 178 -9.41 -3.85 14.67
N MET A 179 -9.17 -2.74 15.38
CA MET A 179 -8.12 -2.68 16.39
C MET A 179 -8.34 -3.73 17.50
N ASP A 180 -9.59 -4.00 17.87
CA ASP A 180 -9.92 -4.98 18.91
C ASP A 180 -9.65 -6.43 18.44
N ASP A 181 -9.94 -6.75 17.17
CA ASP A 181 -9.55 -8.03 16.57
C ASP A 181 -8.03 -8.23 16.63
N LEU A 182 -7.28 -7.18 16.28
CA LEU A 182 -5.83 -7.20 16.27
C LEU A 182 -5.25 -7.39 17.67
N THR A 183 -5.68 -6.62 18.67
CA THR A 183 -5.16 -6.74 20.04
C THR A 183 -5.52 -8.09 20.65
N THR A 184 -6.75 -8.57 20.45
CA THR A 184 -7.18 -9.91 20.91
C THR A 184 -6.34 -11.01 20.25
N ALA A 185 -5.98 -10.86 18.98
CA ALA A 185 -5.11 -11.81 18.29
C ALA A 185 -3.67 -11.75 18.79
N LEU A 186 -3.14 -10.58 19.12
CA LEU A 186 -1.80 -10.42 19.68
C LEU A 186 -1.69 -11.07 21.06
N GLU A 187 -2.66 -10.84 21.95
CA GLU A 187 -2.73 -11.50 23.27
C GLU A 187 -2.75 -13.03 23.16
N GLY A 188 -3.46 -13.54 22.14
CA GLY A 188 -3.53 -14.96 21.83
C GLY A 188 -2.35 -15.51 21.02
N ASN A 189 -1.30 -14.72 20.73
CA ASN A 189 -0.18 -15.09 19.85
C ASN A 189 -0.62 -15.61 18.46
N ARG A 190 -1.72 -15.07 17.92
CA ARG A 190 -2.31 -15.47 16.63
C ARG A 190 -1.80 -14.65 15.44
N VAL A 191 -1.27 -13.46 15.67
CA VAL A 191 -0.70 -12.62 14.59
C VAL A 191 0.68 -13.14 14.21
N ARG A 192 0.93 -13.26 12.90
CA ARG A 192 2.25 -13.65 12.37
C ARG A 192 2.95 -12.49 11.69
N GLU A 193 2.30 -11.86 10.72
CA GLU A 193 2.88 -10.77 9.94
C GLU A 193 1.84 -9.70 9.66
N MET A 194 2.24 -8.43 9.71
CA MET A 194 1.44 -7.30 9.24
C MET A 194 2.31 -6.46 8.31
N PHE A 195 1.76 -6.06 7.17
CA PHE A 195 2.51 -5.29 6.19
C PHE A 195 1.61 -4.40 5.33
N GLY A 196 2.17 -3.29 4.88
CA GLY A 196 1.62 -2.46 3.82
C GLY A 196 2.01 -3.00 2.44
N SER A 197 1.18 -2.75 1.43
CA SER A 197 1.51 -3.01 0.02
C SER A 197 1.26 -1.79 -0.86
N GLY A 198 2.15 -1.58 -1.83
CA GLY A 198 2.02 -0.49 -2.78
C GLY A 198 3.21 -0.36 -3.72
N THR A 199 3.04 0.33 -4.84
CA THR A 199 4.04 0.42 -5.93
C THR A 199 5.43 0.88 -5.47
N ALA A 200 5.50 1.73 -4.46
CA ALA A 200 6.76 2.29 -3.95
C ALA A 200 7.70 1.21 -3.39
N CYS A 201 7.21 0.39 -2.46
CA CYS A 201 8.04 -0.58 -1.72
C CYS A 201 7.67 -2.04 -2.01
N VAL A 202 6.62 -2.28 -2.80
CA VAL A 202 5.95 -3.56 -3.02
C VAL A 202 5.31 -4.11 -1.72
N VAL A 203 6.13 -4.44 -0.72
CA VAL A 203 5.75 -4.90 0.62
C VAL A 203 6.54 -4.13 1.66
N CYS A 204 5.87 -3.64 2.71
CA CYS A 204 6.50 -2.91 3.82
C CYS A 204 6.04 -3.49 5.17
N PRO A 205 6.90 -4.27 5.86
CA PRO A 205 6.58 -4.85 7.16
C PRO A 205 6.31 -3.81 8.24
N VAL A 206 5.41 -4.16 9.16
CA VAL A 206 5.06 -3.35 10.33
C VAL A 206 5.61 -4.03 11.58
N SER A 207 6.36 -3.29 12.41
CA SER A 207 6.87 -3.80 13.69
C SER A 207 6.08 -3.31 14.90
N ASP A 208 5.50 -2.11 14.83
CA ASP A 208 4.88 -1.49 16.01
C ASP A 208 3.72 -0.59 15.60
N ILE A 209 2.72 -0.48 16.48
CA ILE A 209 1.61 0.46 16.37
C ILE A 209 1.50 1.24 17.67
N LEU A 210 1.64 2.56 17.61
CA LEU A 210 1.31 3.46 18.72
C LEU A 210 -0.18 3.75 18.69
N TYR A 211 -0.93 3.24 19.68
CA TYR A 211 -2.38 3.39 19.79
C TYR A 211 -2.77 3.70 21.24
N LYS A 212 -3.60 4.73 21.43
CA LYS A 212 -4.08 5.17 22.77
C LYS A 212 -2.96 5.41 23.81
N GLY A 213 -1.78 5.82 23.35
CA GLY A 213 -0.61 6.09 24.21
C GLY A 213 0.23 4.86 24.54
N GLU A 214 -0.12 3.69 24.02
CA GLU A 214 0.61 2.44 24.21
C GLU A 214 1.26 1.99 22.91
N THR A 215 2.50 1.52 22.99
CA THR A 215 3.20 0.90 21.85
C THR A 215 2.86 -0.59 21.82
N ILE A 216 2.10 -0.99 20.81
CA ILE A 216 1.72 -2.36 20.55
C ILE A 216 2.75 -2.97 19.60
N HIS A 217 3.51 -3.95 20.08
CA HIS A 217 4.47 -4.66 19.25
C HIS A 217 3.77 -5.68 18.33
N ILE A 218 4.19 -5.72 17.07
CA ILE A 218 3.70 -6.63 16.04
C ILE A 218 4.84 -7.58 15.65
N PRO A 219 4.69 -8.91 15.83
CA PRO A 219 5.79 -9.86 15.76
C PRO A 219 6.21 -10.21 14.32
N THR A 220 6.05 -9.28 13.36
CA THR A 220 6.28 -9.52 11.94
C THR A 220 7.71 -9.97 11.68
N MET A 221 8.69 -9.31 12.31
CA MET A 221 10.12 -9.56 12.05
C MET A 221 10.60 -10.86 12.71
N GLU A 222 10.07 -11.16 13.89
CA GLU A 222 10.36 -12.32 14.73
C GLU A 222 9.88 -13.62 14.07
N ASN A 223 8.83 -13.53 13.24
CA ASN A 223 8.34 -14.64 12.43
C ASN A 223 9.15 -14.87 11.13
N GLY A 224 10.22 -14.11 10.90
CA GLY A 224 11.10 -14.25 9.74
C GLY A 224 10.51 -13.71 8.44
N PRO A 225 9.68 -12.66 8.53
CA PRO A 225 8.49 -12.34 7.71
C PRO A 225 8.40 -13.19 6.43
N LYS A 226 8.01 -14.45 6.58
CA LYS A 226 8.12 -15.47 5.54
C LYS A 226 7.22 -15.16 4.37
N LEU A 227 5.98 -14.77 4.65
CA LEU A 227 5.01 -14.46 3.62
C LEU A 227 5.35 -13.14 2.91
N ALA A 228 5.67 -12.09 3.66
CA ALA A 228 6.10 -10.82 3.08
C ALA A 228 7.36 -10.96 2.21
N SER A 229 8.35 -11.75 2.63
CA SER A 229 9.56 -12.03 1.84
C SER A 229 9.21 -12.82 0.57
N ARG A 230 8.42 -13.89 0.69
CA ARG A 230 7.98 -14.69 -0.46
C ARG A 230 7.21 -13.86 -1.50
N ILE A 231 6.35 -12.95 -1.04
CA ILE A 231 5.61 -12.03 -1.91
C ILE A 231 6.57 -11.07 -2.63
N LEU A 232 7.50 -10.46 -1.89
CA LEU A 232 8.48 -9.54 -2.47
C LEU A 232 9.34 -10.24 -3.53
N ASP A 233 9.87 -11.42 -3.22
CA ASP A 233 10.68 -12.22 -4.14
C ASP A 233 9.87 -12.55 -5.39
N LYS A 234 8.65 -13.07 -5.23
CA LYS A 234 7.79 -13.45 -6.36
C LYS A 234 7.45 -12.27 -7.27
N LEU A 235 7.08 -11.13 -6.70
CA LEU A 235 6.72 -9.94 -7.47
C LEU A 235 7.93 -9.33 -8.17
N THR A 236 9.09 -9.30 -7.51
CA THR A 236 10.31 -8.81 -8.15
C THR A 236 10.83 -9.77 -9.22
N ASP A 237 10.70 -11.08 -9.04
CA ASP A 237 11.05 -12.06 -10.08
C ASP A 237 10.25 -11.84 -11.36
N ILE A 238 8.95 -11.57 -11.22
CA ILE A 238 8.09 -11.19 -12.36
C ILE A 238 8.53 -9.84 -12.94
N GLN A 239 8.66 -8.80 -12.11
CA GLN A 239 8.97 -7.43 -12.56
C GLN A 239 10.31 -7.30 -13.31
N TYR A 240 11.32 -8.07 -12.90
CA TYR A 240 12.64 -8.07 -13.52
C TYR A 240 12.82 -9.19 -14.56
N GLY A 241 11.75 -9.89 -14.93
CA GLY A 241 11.78 -10.92 -15.98
C GLY A 241 12.56 -12.19 -15.62
N ARG A 242 12.78 -12.47 -14.33
CA ARG A 242 13.32 -13.76 -13.86
C ARG A 242 12.28 -14.86 -13.92
N GLU A 243 11.00 -14.49 -13.87
CA GLU A 243 9.86 -15.36 -14.14
C GLU A 243 8.96 -14.72 -15.21
N GLU A 244 8.62 -15.49 -16.24
CA GLU A 244 7.69 -15.06 -17.27
C GLU A 244 6.26 -14.98 -16.72
N SER A 245 5.57 -13.87 -16.97
CA SER A 245 4.17 -13.67 -16.61
C SER A 245 3.51 -12.66 -17.55
N ASP A 246 2.22 -12.88 -17.80
CA ASP A 246 1.30 -11.99 -18.51
C ASP A 246 1.06 -10.64 -17.81
N TRP A 247 1.55 -10.45 -16.58
CA TRP A 247 1.48 -9.18 -15.86
C TRP A 247 2.49 -8.15 -16.35
N THR A 248 3.51 -8.57 -17.09
CA THR A 248 4.55 -7.68 -17.62
C THR A 248 4.35 -7.38 -19.09
N ILE A 249 4.75 -6.18 -19.49
CA ILE A 249 4.72 -5.73 -20.89
C ILE A 249 6.11 -5.18 -21.21
N ILE A 250 6.68 -5.67 -22.30
CA ILE A 250 7.95 -5.17 -22.83
C ILE A 250 7.71 -3.78 -23.46
N VAL A 251 8.57 -2.83 -23.12
CA VAL A 251 8.59 -1.45 -23.63
C VAL A 251 9.77 -1.28 -24.56
#